data_AF-A0A9P9PZG8-F1
#
_entry.id   AF-A0A9P9PZG8-F1
#
_cell.length_a   1.000
_cell.length_b   1.000
_cell.length_c   1.000
_cell.angle_alpha   90.00
_cell.angle_beta   90.00
_cell.angle_gamma   90.00
#
_symmetry.space_group_name_H-M   'P 1'
#
loop_
_entity.id
_entity.type
_entity.pdbx_description
1 polymer ?
#
loop_
_entity_poly.entity_id
_entity_poly.type
_entity_poly.pdbx_seq_one_letter_code
_entity_poly.pdbx_strand_id
1 'polypeptide(L)'
;MSLFSLPKELRLEIWSLVYFSQAPRLVALRTRPHNTNHSEGTLCPRYSPSPAPTVANICHEARSEAYHQARKVGHLVRLPYDRCFAVDQEIVEPVEEFFFRFEIDILYLPLEDAHLEHFDDSPDTGMLRHFRQAIECDTSLLRNIAVTQVVISGFQDGSLSNTLREFPNITRIIMMIPEGIYQYPKSERAKFVRAGQRIITMYEVDMSYQLQNDSRTGHIFMDVATLFKGNLAIVPHGMWKDW
;
A
#
# COMPACT_ATOMS: atom_id res chain seq x y z
N MET A 1 -20.27 21.38 -23.81
CA MET A 1 -21.36 21.70 -22.86
C MET A 1 -20.78 21.67 -21.45
N SER A 2 -21.32 22.44 -20.50
CA SER A 2 -20.82 22.42 -19.11
C SER A 2 -21.33 21.18 -18.39
N LEU A 3 -20.48 20.50 -17.61
CA LEU A 3 -20.93 19.36 -16.80
C LEU A 3 -22.03 19.79 -15.82
N PHE A 4 -21.97 21.03 -15.31
CA PHE A 4 -22.95 21.60 -14.38
C PHE A 4 -24.33 21.90 -15.01
N SER A 5 -24.49 21.85 -16.34
CA SER A 5 -25.80 21.99 -16.98
C SER A 5 -26.58 20.68 -17.11
N LEU A 6 -26.02 19.56 -16.63
CA LEU A 6 -26.67 18.26 -16.64
C LEU A 6 -27.57 18.05 -15.40
N PRO A 7 -28.67 17.27 -15.50
CA PRO A 7 -29.41 16.74 -14.36
C PRO A 7 -28.48 16.14 -13.29
N LYS A 8 -28.88 16.25 -12.02
CA LYS A 8 -28.03 15.84 -10.88
C LYS A 8 -27.66 14.36 -10.97
N GLU A 9 -28.62 13.54 -11.36
CA GLU A 9 -28.54 12.09 -11.50
C GLU A 9 -27.43 11.72 -12.49
N LEU A 10 -27.41 12.37 -13.66
CA LEU A 10 -26.35 12.16 -14.66
C LEU A 10 -24.97 12.65 -14.17
N ARG A 11 -24.91 13.72 -13.37
CA ARG A 11 -23.64 14.19 -12.79
C ARG A 11 -23.07 13.22 -11.75
N LEU A 12 -23.92 12.66 -10.89
CA LEU A 12 -23.51 11.64 -9.92
C LEU A 12 -23.05 10.36 -10.61
N GLU A 13 -23.76 9.88 -11.63
CA GLU A 13 -23.32 8.73 -12.43
C GLU A 13 -21.97 8.98 -13.12
N ILE A 14 -21.75 10.18 -13.69
CA ILE A 14 -20.43 10.56 -14.24
C ILE A 14 -19.35 10.51 -13.15
N TRP A 15 -19.60 11.04 -11.94
CA TRP A 15 -18.62 11.01 -10.85
C TRP A 15 -18.34 9.59 -10.33
N SER A 16 -19.37 8.74 -10.24
CA SER A 16 -19.23 7.32 -9.92
C SER A 16 -18.35 6.61 -10.95
N LEU A 17 -18.65 6.76 -12.24
CA LEU A 17 -17.83 6.20 -13.33
C LEU A 17 -16.37 6.71 -13.28
N VAL A 18 -16.17 8.01 -13.07
CA VAL A 18 -14.83 8.62 -12.96
C VAL A 18 -14.07 8.14 -11.72
N TYR A 19 -14.75 7.77 -10.63
CA TYR A 19 -14.14 7.17 -9.44
C TYR A 19 -13.64 5.74 -9.72
N PHE A 20 -14.47 4.91 -10.34
CA PHE A 20 -14.09 3.53 -10.67
C PHE A 20 -13.08 3.45 -11.82
N SER A 21 -13.09 4.40 -12.76
CA SER A 21 -12.18 4.41 -13.91
C SER A 21 -10.77 4.97 -13.63
N GLN A 22 -10.43 5.33 -12.39
CA GLN A 22 -9.09 5.86 -12.11
C GLN A 22 -8.03 4.76 -12.15
N ALA A 23 -6.86 5.09 -12.72
CA ALA A 23 -5.69 4.22 -12.73
C ALA A 23 -5.29 3.73 -11.32
N PRO A 24 -4.63 2.57 -11.20
CA PRO A 24 -3.95 2.12 -9.98
C PRO A 24 -3.16 3.24 -9.30
N ARG A 25 -3.35 3.41 -7.98
CA ARG A 25 -2.55 4.33 -7.18
C ARG A 25 -1.58 3.56 -6.30
N LEU A 26 -0.36 4.08 -6.18
CA LEU A 26 0.53 3.71 -5.09
C LEU A 26 0.04 4.40 -3.82
N VAL A 27 -0.41 3.64 -2.84
CA VAL A 27 -0.97 4.14 -1.57
C VAL A 27 -0.02 3.83 -0.43
N ALA A 28 0.68 4.87 0.03
CA ALA A 28 1.26 4.91 1.36
C ALA A 28 0.24 5.51 2.33
N LEU A 29 -0.01 4.83 3.45
CA LEU A 29 -0.71 5.37 4.61
C LEU A 29 0.09 6.57 5.15
N ARG A 30 -0.58 7.69 5.42
CA ARG A 30 0.08 8.92 5.91
C ARG A 30 -0.80 9.65 6.90
N THR A 31 -0.28 9.78 8.12
CA THR A 31 -0.91 10.38 9.30
C THR A 31 0.08 11.35 9.98
N ARG A 32 0.36 12.48 9.31
CA ARG A 32 1.21 13.63 9.79
C ARG A 32 2.74 13.42 9.74
N PRO A 33 3.57 14.48 9.98
CA PRO A 33 5.03 14.37 9.97
C PRO A 33 5.59 13.61 11.17
N HIS A 34 6.74 12.96 10.95
CA HIS A 34 7.47 12.17 11.93
C HIS A 34 7.76 12.94 13.24
N ASN A 35 7.41 12.31 14.35
CA ASN A 35 7.72 12.69 15.72
C ASN A 35 8.52 11.53 16.34
N THR A 36 9.60 11.79 17.07
CA THR A 36 10.38 10.72 17.73
C THR A 36 9.79 10.29 19.08
N ASN A 37 8.75 10.97 19.56
CA ASN A 37 8.26 10.86 20.93
C ASN A 37 6.88 10.17 20.99
N HIS A 38 6.80 8.90 20.60
CA HIS A 38 5.58 8.08 20.69
C HIS A 38 5.92 6.62 21.04
N SER A 39 4.88 5.82 21.31
CA SER A 39 5.02 4.40 21.66
C SER A 39 5.20 3.50 20.42
N GLU A 40 5.68 2.28 20.64
CA GLU A 40 5.86 1.25 19.58
C GLU A 40 4.57 0.83 18.86
N GLY A 41 3.39 1.16 19.44
CA GLY A 41 2.08 0.92 18.84
C GLY A 41 1.53 2.08 18.01
N THR A 42 2.25 3.20 17.93
CA THR A 42 1.78 4.43 17.31
C THR A 42 2.43 4.63 15.92
N LEU A 43 1.61 4.69 14.86
CA LEU A 43 2.02 5.02 13.49
C LEU A 43 2.60 6.44 13.42
N CYS A 44 3.77 6.66 12.80
CA CYS A 44 4.48 7.94 12.89
C CYS A 44 5.17 8.42 11.58
N PRO A 45 4.38 8.63 10.53
CA PRO A 45 4.85 8.48 9.17
C PRO A 45 5.85 9.54 8.72
N ARG A 46 6.79 9.05 7.93
CA ARG A 46 7.75 9.84 7.18
C ARG A 46 7.14 10.23 5.82
N TYR A 47 7.58 11.36 5.27
CA TYR A 47 6.96 12.01 4.11
C TYR A 47 6.96 11.08 2.87
N SER A 48 5.78 10.84 2.31
CA SER A 48 5.52 10.13 1.05
C SER A 48 4.36 10.87 0.31
N PRO A 49 3.94 10.60 -0.95
CA PRO A 49 3.07 11.55 -1.69
C PRO A 49 1.58 11.19 -1.86
N SER A 50 1.13 9.94 -1.62
CA SER A 50 -0.15 9.38 -2.11
C SER A 50 -1.42 10.24 -1.88
N PRO A 51 -2.02 10.85 -2.91
CA PRO A 51 -3.23 11.66 -2.77
C PRO A 51 -4.50 10.79 -2.75
N ALA A 52 -5.60 11.36 -2.23
CA ALA A 52 -6.94 10.83 -2.46
C ALA A 52 -7.23 10.68 -3.98
N PRO A 53 -8.18 9.82 -4.40
CA PRO A 53 -8.56 9.66 -5.79
C PRO A 53 -8.83 11.03 -6.41
N THR A 54 -8.32 11.28 -7.62
CA THR A 54 -8.30 12.63 -8.22
C THR A 54 -9.69 13.29 -8.25
N VAL A 55 -10.75 12.47 -8.39
CA VAL A 55 -12.15 12.89 -8.38
C VAL A 55 -12.56 13.57 -7.07
N ALA A 56 -12.03 13.12 -5.93
CA ALA A 56 -12.29 13.71 -4.62
C ALA A 56 -11.69 15.12 -4.46
N ASN A 57 -10.78 15.50 -5.36
CA ASN A 57 -10.11 16.81 -5.39
C ASN A 57 -10.69 17.76 -6.45
N ILE A 58 -11.69 17.35 -7.25
CA ILE A 58 -12.28 18.18 -8.32
C ILE A 58 -13.23 19.24 -7.74
N CYS A 59 -14.26 18.82 -7.02
CA CYS A 59 -15.27 19.71 -6.43
C CYS A 59 -15.99 19.04 -5.26
N HIS A 60 -16.85 19.77 -4.55
CA HIS A 60 -17.59 19.23 -3.40
C HIS A 60 -18.48 18.03 -3.78
N GLU A 61 -19.24 18.12 -4.89
CA GLU A 61 -20.11 17.03 -5.33
C GLU A 61 -19.33 15.76 -5.72
N ALA A 62 -18.28 15.91 -6.52
CA ALA A 62 -17.41 14.80 -6.91
C ALA A 62 -16.75 14.13 -5.71
N ARG A 63 -16.43 14.91 -4.67
CA ARG A 63 -15.94 14.39 -3.37
C ARG A 63 -17.02 13.60 -2.63
N SER A 64 -18.21 14.18 -2.43
CA SER A 64 -19.31 13.49 -1.75
C SER A 64 -19.68 12.19 -2.44
N GLU A 65 -19.71 12.16 -3.77
CA GLU A 65 -20.00 10.95 -4.55
C GLU A 65 -18.87 9.92 -4.45
N ALA A 66 -17.60 10.35 -4.53
CA ALA A 66 -16.46 9.45 -4.33
C ALA A 66 -16.46 8.80 -2.93
N TYR A 67 -16.77 9.55 -1.87
CA TYR A 67 -16.95 9.00 -0.52
C TYR A 67 -18.16 8.06 -0.43
N HIS A 68 -19.28 8.40 -1.08
CA HIS A 68 -20.47 7.54 -1.11
C HIS A 68 -20.17 6.18 -1.77
N GLN A 69 -19.58 6.20 -2.97
CA GLN A 69 -19.21 4.96 -3.67
C GLN A 69 -18.15 4.20 -2.88
N ALA A 70 -17.08 4.85 -2.40
CA ALA A 70 -16.04 4.19 -1.62
C ALA A 70 -16.60 3.50 -0.37
N ARG A 71 -17.48 4.15 0.39
CA ARG A 71 -18.14 3.54 1.55
C ARG A 71 -19.05 2.37 1.16
N LYS A 72 -19.79 2.50 0.06
CA LYS A 72 -20.72 1.47 -0.45
C LYS A 72 -20.02 0.17 -0.83
N VAL A 73 -18.78 0.23 -1.30
CA VAL A 73 -18.01 -0.95 -1.74
C VAL A 73 -16.81 -1.29 -0.82
N GLY A 74 -16.70 -0.66 0.34
CA GLY A 74 -15.63 -0.97 1.32
C GLY A 74 -14.25 -0.39 1.01
N HIS A 75 -14.11 0.55 0.08
CA HIS A 75 -12.83 1.20 -0.27
C HIS A 75 -12.39 2.31 0.70
N LEU A 76 -13.06 2.47 1.85
CA LEU A 76 -12.64 3.38 2.92
C LEU A 76 -12.06 2.55 4.05
N VAL A 77 -10.74 2.65 4.24
CA VAL A 77 -10.03 1.98 5.32
C VAL A 77 -9.85 2.98 6.47
N ARG A 78 -10.07 2.49 7.69
CA ARG A 78 -10.23 3.29 8.91
C ARG A 78 -9.16 2.92 9.93
N LEU A 79 -8.19 3.80 10.16
CA LEU A 79 -7.11 3.52 11.11
C LEU A 79 -7.46 4.08 12.48
N PRO A 80 -7.49 3.26 13.55
CA PRO A 80 -7.54 3.78 14.91
C PRO A 80 -6.24 4.53 15.21
N TYR A 81 -6.34 5.75 15.72
CA TYR A 81 -5.20 6.61 16.04
C TYR A 81 -5.05 6.80 17.56
N ASP A 82 -3.80 6.95 18.02
CA ASP A 82 -3.52 7.11 19.45
C ASP A 82 -3.80 8.54 19.93
N ARG A 83 -4.36 8.68 21.13
CA ARG A 83 -4.93 9.94 21.64
C ARG A 83 -3.90 11.02 21.99
N CYS A 84 -2.60 10.72 21.90
CA CYS A 84 -1.49 11.63 22.24
C CYS A 84 -1.50 12.99 21.52
N PHE A 85 -2.30 13.17 20.46
CA PHE A 85 -2.42 14.42 19.69
C PHE A 85 -3.87 14.92 19.54
N ALA A 86 -4.83 14.33 20.26
CA ALA A 86 -6.21 14.81 20.33
C ALA A 86 -6.29 15.95 21.36
N VAL A 87 -6.20 17.19 20.90
CA VAL A 87 -6.12 18.38 21.78
C VAL A 87 -7.44 18.64 22.52
N ASP A 88 -8.58 18.29 21.92
CA ASP A 88 -9.90 18.45 22.55
C ASP A 88 -10.84 17.26 22.29
N GLN A 89 -11.47 16.84 23.39
CA GLN A 89 -12.75 16.17 23.59
C GLN A 89 -13.51 15.59 22.37
N GLU A 90 -13.61 14.26 22.29
CA GLU A 90 -14.90 13.55 22.38
C GLU A 90 -14.67 12.04 22.63
N ILE A 91 -15.73 11.29 22.94
CA ILE A 91 -15.65 9.89 23.43
C ILE A 91 -15.33 8.87 22.31
N VAL A 92 -15.44 9.30 21.05
CA VAL A 92 -15.14 8.48 19.86
C VAL A 92 -13.62 8.31 19.71
N GLU A 93 -13.15 7.10 19.43
CA GLU A 93 -11.74 6.88 19.06
C GLU A 93 -11.42 7.68 17.79
N PRO A 94 -10.33 8.47 17.75
CA PRO A 94 -10.00 9.22 16.55
C PRO A 94 -9.62 8.24 15.44
N VAL A 95 -10.39 8.27 14.35
CA VAL A 95 -10.18 7.40 13.18
C VAL A 95 -9.76 8.27 11.99
N GLU A 96 -8.61 7.98 11.39
CA GLU A 96 -8.25 8.57 10.10
C GLU A 96 -8.77 7.66 8.96
N GLU A 97 -9.58 8.23 8.06
CA GLU A 97 -10.14 7.55 6.88
C GLU A 97 -9.31 7.84 5.63
N PHE A 98 -9.00 6.79 4.86
CA PHE A 98 -8.37 6.94 3.54
C PHE A 98 -8.96 5.98 2.50
N PHE A 99 -8.81 6.37 1.24
CA PHE A 99 -9.28 5.57 0.11
C PHE A 99 -8.26 4.49 -0.28
N PHE A 100 -8.69 3.24 -0.34
CA PHE A 100 -7.93 2.12 -0.87
C PHE A 100 -8.85 1.18 -1.66
N ARG A 101 -8.62 1.03 -2.96
CA ARG A 101 -9.39 0.14 -3.86
C ARG A 101 -8.65 -1.18 -3.98
N PHE A 102 -9.07 -2.19 -3.23
CA PHE A 102 -8.33 -3.43 -3.01
C PHE A 102 -7.93 -4.20 -4.28
N GLU A 103 -8.71 -4.04 -5.35
CA GLU A 103 -8.51 -4.72 -6.63
C GLU A 103 -7.33 -4.14 -7.42
N ILE A 104 -7.07 -2.83 -7.29
CA ILE A 104 -6.23 -2.07 -8.23
C ILE A 104 -5.25 -1.08 -7.60
N ASP A 105 -5.50 -0.60 -6.38
CA ASP A 105 -4.51 0.20 -5.65
C ASP A 105 -3.43 -0.72 -5.05
N ILE A 106 -2.25 -0.15 -4.81
CA ILE A 106 -1.02 -0.88 -4.45
C ILE A 106 -0.56 -0.35 -3.11
N LEU A 107 -0.50 -1.20 -2.07
CA LEU A 107 -0.02 -0.79 -0.76
C LEU A 107 1.51 -0.64 -0.79
N TYR A 108 2.02 0.56 -0.48
CA TYR A 108 3.45 0.85 -0.47
C TYR A 108 4.07 0.60 0.91
N LEU A 109 5.10 -0.24 0.92
CA LEU A 109 5.89 -0.63 2.08
C LEU A 109 7.32 -0.07 1.89
N PRO A 110 7.62 1.14 2.40
CA PRO A 110 9.00 1.60 2.50
C PRO A 110 9.70 0.78 3.58
N LEU A 111 10.78 0.10 3.19
CA LEU A 111 11.68 -0.67 4.06
C LEU A 111 13.11 -0.17 3.82
N GLU A 112 13.33 1.14 3.92
CA GLU A 112 14.60 1.80 3.56
C GLU A 112 15.48 2.17 4.76
N ASP A 113 16.78 1.99 4.58
CA ASP A 113 17.89 2.55 5.37
C ASP A 113 18.14 2.02 6.80
N ALA A 114 19.27 2.43 7.39
CA ALA A 114 19.85 1.93 8.64
C ALA A 114 19.08 2.30 9.93
N HIS A 115 17.83 2.77 9.80
CA HIS A 115 16.95 3.18 10.90
C HIS A 115 15.76 2.22 11.09
N LEU A 116 15.97 0.93 10.81
CA LEU A 116 15.03 -0.20 11.00
C LEU A 116 14.45 -0.35 12.42
N GLU A 117 14.95 0.39 13.40
CA GLU A 117 14.41 0.44 14.77
C GLU A 117 13.25 1.45 14.92
N HIS A 118 12.73 2.00 13.82
CA HIS A 118 11.63 2.97 13.83
C HIS A 118 10.41 2.48 13.04
N PHE A 119 9.24 2.63 13.67
CA PHE A 119 8.16 1.64 13.58
C PHE A 119 7.48 1.49 12.23
N ASP A 120 7.46 2.52 11.36
CA ASP A 120 6.74 2.47 10.08
C ASP A 120 7.43 1.58 9.02
N ASP A 121 8.77 1.53 9.07
CA ASP A 121 9.64 0.84 8.10
C ASP A 121 9.92 -0.63 8.52
N SER A 122 9.26 -1.10 9.57
CA SER A 122 9.33 -2.46 10.11
C SER A 122 8.17 -3.31 9.60
N PRO A 123 8.39 -4.58 9.18
CA PRO A 123 7.28 -5.45 8.80
C PRO A 123 6.29 -5.71 9.94
N ASP A 124 6.80 -5.95 11.15
CA ASP A 124 5.99 -6.43 12.29
C ASP A 124 5.33 -5.31 13.10
N THR A 125 5.84 -4.08 13.00
CA THR A 125 5.31 -2.89 13.71
C THR A 125 4.75 -1.82 12.80
N GLY A 126 5.03 -1.87 11.50
CA GLY A 126 4.69 -0.79 10.56
C GLY A 126 3.42 -1.01 9.75
N MET A 127 3.49 -0.60 8.49
CA MET A 127 2.33 -0.36 7.62
C MET A 127 1.37 -1.55 7.48
N LEU A 128 1.90 -2.78 7.41
CA LEU A 128 1.10 -4.00 7.34
C LEU A 128 0.34 -4.25 8.66
N ARG A 129 0.98 -4.07 9.82
CA ARG A 129 0.31 -4.20 11.11
C ARG A 129 -0.84 -3.20 11.23
N HIS A 130 -0.61 -1.94 10.88
CA HIS A 130 -1.66 -0.92 10.94
C HIS A 130 -2.80 -1.20 9.96
N PHE A 131 -2.51 -1.68 8.75
CA PHE A 131 -3.54 -2.08 7.78
C PHE A 131 -4.34 -3.31 8.23
N ARG A 132 -3.73 -4.25 8.97
CA ARG A 132 -4.41 -5.38 9.64
C ARG A 132 -5.28 -4.92 10.81
N GLN A 133 -4.85 -3.89 11.55
CA GLN A 133 -5.58 -3.33 12.69
C GLN A 133 -6.63 -2.28 12.30
N ALA A 134 -6.80 -2.02 11.00
CA ALA A 134 -7.79 -1.07 10.51
C ALA A 134 -9.23 -1.60 10.70
N ILE A 135 -10.11 -0.71 11.16
CA ILE A 135 -11.54 -0.95 11.34
C ILE A 135 -12.17 -1.23 9.97
N GLU A 136 -13.04 -2.24 9.91
CA GLU A 136 -13.76 -2.67 8.69
C GLU A 136 -12.82 -3.07 7.51
N CYS A 137 -11.54 -3.34 7.78
CA CYS A 137 -10.57 -3.81 6.79
C CYS A 137 -10.51 -5.33 6.74
N ASP A 138 -10.78 -5.92 5.58
CA ASP A 138 -10.55 -7.35 5.32
C ASP A 138 -9.16 -7.52 4.68
N THR A 139 -8.21 -8.08 5.43
CA THR A 139 -6.84 -8.32 4.95
C THR A 139 -6.79 -9.32 3.78
N SER A 140 -7.82 -10.16 3.61
CA SER A 140 -7.95 -11.08 2.50
C SER A 140 -8.27 -10.37 1.17
N LEU A 141 -8.65 -9.09 1.20
CA LEU A 141 -8.85 -8.30 -0.02
C LEU A 141 -7.53 -7.73 -0.57
N LEU A 142 -6.45 -7.66 0.20
CA LEU A 142 -5.18 -7.09 -0.27
C LEU A 142 -4.54 -7.96 -1.36
N ARG A 143 -4.47 -7.45 -2.60
CA ARG A 143 -3.91 -8.15 -3.77
C ARG A 143 -2.53 -7.69 -4.20
N ASN A 144 -2.23 -6.41 -4.05
CA ASN A 144 -1.05 -5.76 -4.63
C ASN A 144 -0.23 -5.04 -3.55
N ILE A 145 1.05 -5.39 -3.43
CA ILE A 145 2.01 -4.66 -2.58
C ILE A 145 3.20 -4.18 -3.41
N ALA A 146 3.78 -3.04 -3.00
CA ALA A 146 5.04 -2.53 -3.49
C ALA A 146 6.02 -2.38 -2.33
N VAL A 147 7.24 -2.88 -2.50
CA VAL A 147 8.22 -3.04 -1.41
C VAL A 147 9.55 -2.47 -1.87
N THR A 148 10.14 -1.54 -1.11
CA THR A 148 11.52 -1.09 -1.38
C THR A 148 12.54 -2.15 -0.94
N GLN A 149 13.82 -1.90 -1.21
CA GLN A 149 14.87 -2.89 -1.00
C GLN A 149 14.99 -3.31 0.48
N VAL A 150 14.38 -4.44 0.83
CA VAL A 150 14.54 -5.10 2.13
C VAL A 150 16.03 -5.20 2.45
N VAL A 151 16.45 -4.49 3.50
CA VAL A 151 17.79 -4.59 4.08
C VAL A 151 18.02 -6.04 4.51
N ILE A 152 19.26 -6.52 4.40
CA ILE A 152 19.63 -7.93 4.60
C ILE A 152 19.11 -8.53 5.92
N SER A 153 18.93 -7.71 6.96
CA SER A 153 18.32 -8.06 8.25
C SER A 153 16.90 -8.63 8.16
N GLY A 154 15.96 -7.94 7.52
CA GLY A 154 14.55 -8.36 7.43
C GLY A 154 14.30 -9.62 6.59
N PHE A 155 15.34 -10.10 5.90
CA PHE A 155 15.38 -11.42 5.28
C PHE A 155 16.04 -12.50 6.14
N GLN A 156 16.86 -12.14 7.13
CA GLN A 156 17.53 -13.10 8.02
C GLN A 156 16.60 -13.58 9.13
N ASP A 157 15.66 -12.75 9.58
CA ASP A 157 14.68 -13.08 10.65
C ASP A 157 13.35 -13.65 10.13
N GLY A 158 12.96 -13.35 8.88
CA GLY A 158 11.67 -13.76 8.32
C GLY A 158 10.48 -12.92 8.77
N SER A 159 10.71 -11.76 9.40
CA SER A 159 9.69 -10.78 9.83
C SER A 159 8.69 -10.46 8.71
N LEU A 160 9.18 -10.07 7.53
CA LEU A 160 8.31 -9.73 6.40
C LEU A 160 7.44 -10.91 5.95
N SER A 161 8.01 -12.11 5.80
CA SER A 161 7.22 -13.29 5.47
C SER A 161 6.17 -13.61 6.55
N ASN A 162 6.54 -13.54 7.83
CA ASN A 162 5.64 -13.78 8.96
C ASN A 162 4.43 -12.83 8.91
N THR A 163 4.66 -11.52 8.73
CA THR A 163 3.57 -10.54 8.68
C THR A 163 2.75 -10.65 7.40
N LEU A 164 3.36 -10.98 6.25
CA LEU A 164 2.60 -11.19 5.01
C LEU A 164 1.62 -12.38 5.10
N ARG A 165 1.82 -13.34 6.02
CA ARG A 165 0.87 -14.47 6.21
C ARG A 165 -0.55 -14.03 6.55
N GLU A 166 -0.70 -12.88 7.19
CA GLU A 166 -1.99 -12.32 7.59
C GLU A 166 -2.78 -11.76 6.39
N PHE A 167 -2.19 -11.78 5.19
CA PHE A 167 -2.72 -11.29 3.92
C PHE A 167 -2.71 -12.42 2.88
N PRO A 168 -3.59 -13.45 3.02
CA PRO A 168 -3.46 -14.75 2.34
C PRO A 168 -3.71 -14.75 0.82
N ASN A 169 -3.85 -13.56 0.24
CA ASN A 169 -4.50 -13.33 -1.04
C ASN A 169 -3.68 -12.41 -1.98
N ILE A 170 -2.42 -12.12 -1.62
CA ILE A 170 -1.49 -11.35 -2.45
C ILE A 170 -1.24 -12.10 -3.76
N THR A 171 -1.38 -11.38 -4.87
CA THR A 171 -1.16 -11.89 -6.23
C THR A 171 -0.06 -11.13 -6.97
N ARG A 172 0.38 -9.97 -6.46
CA ARG A 172 1.39 -9.14 -7.09
C ARG A 172 2.31 -8.47 -6.06
N ILE A 173 3.61 -8.63 -6.26
CA ILE A 173 4.67 -7.98 -5.49
C ILE A 173 5.51 -7.13 -6.44
N ILE A 174 5.60 -5.84 -6.17
CA ILE A 174 6.33 -4.87 -6.98
C ILE A 174 7.60 -4.45 -6.22
N MET A 175 8.76 -4.89 -6.71
CA MET A 175 10.05 -4.48 -6.15
C MET A 175 10.39 -3.06 -6.60
N MET A 176 10.48 -2.16 -5.64
CA MET A 176 10.76 -0.75 -5.86
C MET A 176 12.27 -0.51 -5.92
N ILE A 177 12.73 0.07 -7.03
CA ILE A 177 14.14 0.36 -7.29
C ILE A 177 14.40 1.88 -7.26
N PRO A 178 15.54 2.32 -6.69
CA PRO A 178 15.87 3.73 -6.57
C PRO A 178 16.07 4.38 -7.94
N GLU A 179 15.85 5.70 -8.02
CA GLU A 179 16.24 6.48 -9.20
C GLU A 179 17.76 6.32 -9.43
N GLY A 180 18.19 6.22 -10.70
CA GLY A 180 19.60 6.04 -11.05
C GLY A 180 20.15 4.61 -10.95
N ILE A 181 19.38 3.63 -10.48
CA ILE A 181 19.74 2.19 -10.39
C ILE A 181 20.43 1.59 -11.64
N TYR A 182 20.14 2.08 -12.84
CA TYR A 182 20.77 1.66 -14.10
C TYR A 182 22.28 1.97 -14.18
N GLN A 183 22.77 2.93 -13.40
CA GLN A 183 24.20 3.29 -13.30
C GLN A 183 24.99 2.27 -12.48
N TYR A 184 24.32 1.45 -11.67
CA TYR A 184 24.96 0.49 -10.78
C TYR A 184 25.41 -0.78 -11.53
N PRO A 185 26.46 -1.48 -11.03
CA PRO A 185 26.87 -2.77 -11.56
C PRO A 185 25.70 -3.76 -11.63
N LYS A 186 25.75 -4.65 -12.62
CA LYS A 186 24.73 -5.68 -12.83
C LYS A 186 24.48 -6.52 -11.56
N SER A 187 25.53 -6.85 -10.81
CA SER A 187 25.48 -7.58 -9.54
C SER A 187 24.68 -6.88 -8.42
N GLU A 188 24.64 -5.55 -8.41
CA GLU A 188 23.82 -4.75 -7.47
C GLU A 188 22.36 -4.79 -7.88
N ARG A 189 22.08 -4.59 -9.18
CA ARG A 189 20.73 -4.70 -9.74
C ARG A 189 20.10 -6.08 -9.53
N ALA A 190 20.91 -7.13 -9.65
CA ALA A 190 20.53 -8.52 -9.36
C ALA A 190 20.07 -8.75 -7.90
N LYS A 191 20.40 -7.86 -6.95
CA LYS A 191 19.95 -7.99 -5.55
C LYS A 191 18.45 -7.75 -5.42
N PHE A 192 17.89 -6.80 -6.17
CA PHE A 192 16.46 -6.47 -6.14
C PHE A 192 15.59 -7.61 -6.68
N VAL A 193 16.01 -8.22 -7.80
CA VAL A 193 15.33 -9.38 -8.41
C VAL A 193 15.37 -10.58 -7.47
N ARG A 194 16.55 -10.89 -6.90
CA ARG A 194 16.70 -11.99 -5.93
C ARG A 194 15.94 -11.75 -4.62
N ALA A 195 15.86 -10.49 -4.17
CA ALA A 195 15.05 -10.10 -3.02
C ALA A 195 13.57 -10.40 -3.27
N GLY A 196 12.99 -9.90 -4.37
CA GLY A 196 11.58 -10.14 -4.70
C GLY A 196 11.25 -11.63 -4.88
N GLN A 197 12.10 -12.37 -5.59
CA GLN A 197 11.98 -13.83 -5.72
C GLN A 197 11.97 -14.51 -4.34
N ARG A 198 12.85 -14.10 -3.43
CA ARG A 198 12.89 -14.65 -2.06
C ARG A 198 11.62 -14.32 -1.26
N ILE A 199 11.07 -13.11 -1.35
CA ILE A 199 9.80 -12.75 -0.68
C ILE A 199 8.69 -13.68 -1.18
N ILE A 200 8.57 -13.81 -2.51
CA ILE A 200 7.57 -14.69 -3.15
C ILE A 200 7.73 -16.14 -2.68
N THR A 201 8.93 -16.71 -2.78
CA THR A 201 9.17 -18.10 -2.36
C THR A 201 8.86 -18.31 -0.88
N MET A 202 9.24 -17.39 0.01
CA MET A 202 8.96 -17.53 1.45
C MET A 202 7.46 -17.43 1.75
N TYR A 203 6.76 -16.49 1.10
CA TYR A 203 5.31 -16.36 1.23
C TYR A 203 4.55 -17.56 0.65
N GLU A 204 4.93 -18.06 -0.53
CA GLU A 204 4.32 -19.26 -1.14
C GLU A 204 4.50 -20.50 -0.25
N VAL A 205 5.68 -20.67 0.35
CA VAL A 205 5.96 -21.72 1.33
C VAL A 205 5.05 -21.57 2.55
N ASP A 206 4.97 -20.37 3.14
CA ASP A 206 4.12 -20.09 4.30
C ASP A 206 2.62 -20.31 4.01
N MET A 207 2.15 -19.88 2.84
CA MET A 207 0.78 -20.14 2.38
C MET A 207 0.52 -21.63 2.17
N SER A 208 1.48 -22.40 1.65
CA SER A 208 1.32 -23.85 1.49
C SER A 208 1.19 -24.59 2.84
N TYR A 209 1.83 -24.08 3.91
CA TYR A 209 1.68 -24.63 5.25
C TYR A 209 0.32 -24.28 5.89
N GLN A 210 -0.25 -23.11 5.58
CA GLN A 210 -1.59 -22.72 6.07
C GLN A 210 -2.71 -23.39 5.27
N LEU A 211 -2.57 -23.48 3.95
CA LEU A 211 -3.57 -24.00 3.01
C LEU A 211 -3.45 -25.53 2.80
N GLN A 212 -3.12 -26.31 3.84
CA GLN A 212 -2.97 -27.78 3.77
C GLN A 212 -4.20 -28.54 3.22
N ASN A 213 -5.34 -27.87 3.03
CA ASN A 213 -6.57 -28.42 2.46
C ASN A 213 -7.06 -27.74 1.17
N ASP A 214 -6.41 -26.69 0.64
CA ASP A 214 -6.93 -25.97 -0.52
C ASP A 214 -5.88 -25.72 -1.62
N SER A 215 -6.17 -26.23 -2.82
CA SER A 215 -5.21 -26.43 -3.92
C SER A 215 -4.98 -25.18 -4.78
N ARG A 216 -4.99 -24.00 -4.14
CA ARG A 216 -4.99 -22.68 -4.81
C ARG A 216 -3.96 -21.71 -4.23
N THR A 217 -2.70 -22.11 -4.19
CA THR A 217 -1.61 -21.12 -4.27
C THR A 217 -1.60 -20.50 -5.66
N GLY A 218 -2.22 -19.33 -5.80
CA GLY A 218 -2.17 -18.56 -7.04
C GLY A 218 -0.75 -18.08 -7.32
N HIS A 219 -0.28 -18.20 -8.56
CA HIS A 219 1.06 -17.74 -8.94
C HIS A 219 1.21 -16.23 -8.71
N ILE A 220 2.22 -15.84 -7.94
CA ILE A 220 2.46 -14.44 -7.59
C ILE A 220 3.30 -13.76 -8.68
N PHE A 221 2.79 -12.66 -9.21
CA PHE A 221 3.51 -11.88 -10.20
C PHE A 221 4.53 -10.96 -9.54
N MET A 222 5.80 -11.12 -9.91
CA MET A 222 6.84 -10.15 -9.57
C MET A 222 6.95 -9.11 -10.67
N ASP A 223 6.84 -7.84 -10.29
CA ASP A 223 7.23 -6.72 -11.13
C ASP A 223 8.38 -5.95 -10.48
N VAL A 224 9.06 -5.14 -11.29
CA VAL A 224 10.02 -4.15 -10.81
C VAL A 224 9.51 -2.78 -11.22
N ALA A 225 9.60 -1.79 -10.35
CA ALA A 225 9.14 -0.44 -10.63
C ALA A 225 10.02 0.62 -9.98
N THR A 226 10.04 1.82 -10.54
CA THR A 226 10.70 2.99 -9.94
C THR A 226 9.68 4.11 -9.76
N LEU A 227 9.95 5.04 -8.84
CA LEU A 227 9.22 6.29 -8.81
C LEU A 227 9.79 7.21 -9.87
N PHE A 228 8.93 7.79 -10.70
CA PHE A 228 9.32 8.81 -11.68
C PHE A 228 8.37 10.00 -11.54
N LYS A 229 8.89 11.15 -11.10
CA LYS A 229 8.10 12.36 -10.83
C LYS A 229 6.87 12.08 -9.94
N GLY A 230 7.06 11.26 -8.90
CA GLY A 230 6.00 10.87 -7.95
C GLY A 230 4.98 9.85 -8.47
N ASN A 231 5.15 9.31 -9.67
CA ASN A 231 4.30 8.26 -10.23
C ASN A 231 5.03 6.91 -10.27
N LEU A 232 4.29 5.81 -10.12
CA LEU A 232 4.83 4.46 -10.25
C LEU A 232 5.09 4.14 -11.73
N ALA A 233 6.34 3.89 -12.10
CA ALA A 233 6.74 3.48 -13.43
C ALA A 233 7.23 2.02 -13.41
N ILE A 234 6.42 1.10 -13.93
CA ILE A 234 6.80 -0.31 -14.09
C ILE A 234 7.95 -0.43 -15.09
N VAL A 235 9.02 -1.09 -14.69
CA VAL A 235 10.16 -1.42 -15.54
C VAL A 235 9.80 -2.67 -16.35
N PRO A 236 9.88 -2.63 -17.70
CA PRO A 236 9.56 -3.79 -18.54
C PRO A 236 10.36 -5.03 -18.14
N HIS A 237 9.69 -6.19 -18.03
CA HIS A 237 10.29 -7.48 -17.68
C HIS A 237 11.60 -7.76 -18.44
N GLY A 238 11.62 -7.48 -19.75
CA GLY A 238 12.79 -7.65 -20.61
C GLY A 238 14.04 -6.85 -20.20
N MET A 239 13.92 -5.80 -19.39
CA MET A 239 15.05 -5.00 -18.91
C MET A 239 15.69 -5.55 -17.64
N TRP A 240 14.92 -6.23 -16.77
CA TRP A 240 15.36 -6.69 -15.45
C TRP A 240 15.42 -8.21 -15.28
N LYS A 241 14.77 -8.99 -16.14
CA LYS A 241 14.84 -10.47 -16.15
C LYS A 241 16.27 -11.03 -16.17
N ASP A 242 17.19 -10.27 -16.74
CA ASP A 242 18.58 -10.68 -16.97
C ASP A 242 19.53 -10.12 -15.91
N TRP A 243 19.08 -9.35 -14.91
CA TRP A 243 19.94 -8.68 -13.91
C TRP A 243 20.69 -9.67 -12.99
#